data_AF-A0A2G8ID45-F1
#
_entry.id   AF-A0A2G8ID45-F1
#
_cell.length_a   1.000
_cell.length_b   1.000
_cell.length_c   1.000
_cell.angle_alpha   90.00
_cell.angle_beta   90.00
_cell.angle_gamma   90.00
#
_symmetry.space_group_name_H-M   'P 1'
#
loop_
_entity.id
_entity.type
_entity.pdbx_description
1 polymer ?
#
loop_
_entity_poly.entity_id
_entity_poly.type
_entity_poly.pdbx_seq_one_letter_code
_entity_poly.pdbx_strand_id
1 'polypeptide(L)'
;MKKLLLLAFTAILGMSVNAQESLLSERPDGVVKVYDRSGKGIKLQQGDGGSLEMTSLNLADASEFEVVFLADNKTVYVKNPIVALPETFSDVSDRWVKGSIEGNKITIPHRSLILSIKTDQDQTLNIYMGYYGIENNQASPCSPTVDVTYTINGDKITLDAPGTDKVYVLSCIGEDDSWFRMSEYTGAVYTLNQEKTANDITSVEKENNAQAIGETYYDLSGRKLSEPTKGVTIKTIKYSDGTQKAVKSISK
;
A
#
# COMPACT_ATOMS: atom_id res chain seq x y z
N MET A 1 -15.05 -40.93 11.52
CA MET A 1 -14.61 -40.04 10.43
C MET A 1 -14.08 -38.75 11.03
N LYS A 2 -12.79 -38.66 11.32
CA LYS A 2 -12.15 -37.41 11.77
C LYS A 2 -11.56 -36.73 10.53
N LYS A 3 -12.16 -35.62 10.10
CA LYS A 3 -11.65 -34.83 8.98
C LYS A 3 -10.45 -34.03 9.50
N LEU A 4 -9.26 -34.39 9.01
CA LEU A 4 -8.04 -33.62 9.22
C LEU A 4 -8.16 -32.36 8.35
N LEU A 5 -8.41 -31.20 8.97
CA LEU A 5 -8.36 -29.92 8.28
C LEU A 5 -6.88 -29.57 8.11
N LEU A 6 -6.37 -29.66 6.88
CA LEU A 6 -5.03 -29.21 6.53
C LEU A 6 -5.09 -27.67 6.44
N LEU A 7 -4.61 -26.97 7.46
CA LEU A 7 -4.31 -25.54 7.35
C LEU A 7 -3.10 -25.40 6.42
N ALA A 8 -3.36 -25.03 5.18
CA ALA A 8 -2.32 -24.67 4.24
C ALA A 8 -1.73 -23.32 4.65
N PHE A 9 -0.62 -23.36 5.39
CA PHE A 9 0.33 -22.24 5.41
C PHE A 9 0.97 -22.18 4.02
N THR A 10 0.36 -21.45 3.09
CA THR A 10 1.06 -21.02 1.89
C THR A 10 2.06 -19.94 2.32
N ALA A 11 3.30 -20.36 2.60
CA ALA A 11 4.43 -19.45 2.58
C ALA A 11 4.56 -18.93 1.14
N ILE A 12 4.05 -17.73 0.90
CA ILE A 12 4.29 -17.02 -0.35
C ILE A 12 5.77 -16.63 -0.30
N LEU A 13 6.62 -17.42 -0.95
CA LEU A 13 7.99 -17.02 -1.29
C LEU A 13 7.90 -15.98 -2.41
N GLY A 14 7.37 -14.81 -2.07
CA GLY A 14 7.44 -13.63 -2.91
C GLY A 14 8.91 -13.24 -3.07
N MET A 15 9.27 -12.67 -4.22
CA MET A 15 10.58 -12.05 -4.42
C MET A 15 10.87 -11.18 -3.19
N SER A 16 11.97 -11.45 -2.49
CA SER A 16 12.32 -10.75 -1.25
C SER A 16 12.50 -9.27 -1.53
N VAL A 17 11.43 -8.49 -1.37
CA VAL A 17 11.52 -7.05 -1.25
C VAL A 17 12.11 -6.84 0.13
N ASN A 18 13.32 -6.29 0.20
CA ASN A 18 13.91 -5.94 1.49
C ASN A 18 13.05 -4.87 2.17
N ALA A 19 13.05 -4.86 3.48
CA ALA A 19 12.39 -3.82 4.26
C ALA A 19 12.84 -2.43 3.82
N GLN A 20 11.88 -1.50 3.76
CA GLN A 20 12.16 -0.12 3.42
C GLN A 20 13.01 0.53 4.53
N GLU A 21 14.20 1.01 4.19
CA GLU A 21 15.13 1.64 5.14
C GLU A 21 15.09 3.18 5.12
N SER A 22 14.43 3.77 4.11
CA SER A 22 14.32 5.22 3.95
C SER A 22 12.86 5.68 3.97
N LEU A 23 12.63 6.89 4.49
CA LEU A 23 11.30 7.50 4.44
C LEU A 23 10.95 7.90 3.01
N LEU A 24 9.69 7.68 2.66
CA LEU A 24 9.07 8.18 1.44
C LEU A 24 7.96 9.15 1.85
N SER A 25 8.23 10.44 1.71
CA SER A 25 7.30 11.53 2.01
C SER A 25 6.52 12.00 0.79
N GLU A 26 7.06 11.78 -0.41
CA GLU A 26 6.39 12.12 -1.66
C GLU A 26 5.52 10.96 -2.13
N ARG A 27 4.32 11.29 -2.62
CA ARG A 27 3.43 10.30 -3.23
C ARG A 27 4.08 9.74 -4.51
N PRO A 28 4.25 8.42 -4.63
CA PRO A 28 4.74 7.80 -5.87
C PRO A 28 3.77 7.98 -7.05
N ASP A 29 4.32 8.03 -8.26
CA ASP A 29 3.53 8.01 -9.49
C ASP A 29 2.85 6.65 -9.68
N GLY A 30 1.59 6.64 -10.10
CA GLY A 30 0.85 5.42 -10.42
C GLY A 30 -0.67 5.60 -10.36
N VAL A 31 -1.39 4.48 -10.43
CA VAL A 31 -2.85 4.48 -10.26
C VAL A 31 -3.17 4.60 -8.78
N VAL A 32 -3.76 5.73 -8.40
CA VAL A 32 -4.14 6.03 -7.02
C VAL A 32 -5.52 5.45 -6.73
N LYS A 33 -5.69 4.78 -5.60
CA LYS A 33 -6.98 4.42 -5.02
C LYS A 33 -7.05 4.85 -3.57
N VAL A 34 -8.16 5.47 -3.18
CA VAL A 34 -8.41 5.96 -1.84
C VAL A 34 -9.51 5.13 -1.19
N TYR A 35 -9.32 4.74 0.06
CA TYR A 35 -10.21 3.87 0.82
C TYR A 35 -10.54 4.50 2.17
N ASP A 36 -11.81 4.38 2.58
CA ASP A 36 -12.24 4.75 3.92
C ASP A 36 -11.93 3.60 4.89
N ARG A 37 -11.34 3.93 6.05
CA ARG A 37 -10.92 2.96 7.07
C ARG A 37 -12.12 2.55 7.94
N SER A 38 -12.17 1.29 8.32
CA SER A 38 -13.11 0.76 9.31
C SER A 38 -12.43 -0.27 10.20
N GLY A 39 -12.69 -0.20 11.49
CA GLY A 39 -12.09 -1.08 12.49
C GLY A 39 -11.69 -0.31 13.73
N LYS A 40 -10.82 -0.93 14.52
CA LYS A 40 -10.30 -0.34 15.75
C LYS A 40 -8.78 -0.31 15.71
N GLY A 41 -8.21 0.60 16.48
CA GLY A 41 -6.80 0.66 16.77
C GLY A 41 -6.54 1.02 18.22
N ILE A 42 -5.27 1.19 18.52
CA ILE A 42 -4.76 1.67 19.81
C ILE A 42 -3.99 2.95 19.50
N LYS A 43 -4.27 4.02 20.24
CA LYS A 43 -3.47 5.25 20.23
C LYS A 43 -2.98 5.56 21.64
N LEU A 44 -1.89 6.31 21.71
CA LEU A 44 -1.44 6.91 22.96
C LEU A 44 -2.03 8.30 23.09
N GLN A 45 -2.56 8.61 24.26
CA GLN A 45 -3.06 9.93 24.63
C GLN A 45 -2.35 10.39 25.91
N GLN A 46 -2.08 11.68 26.01
CA GLN A 46 -1.60 12.24 27.27
C GLN A 46 -2.75 12.32 28.28
N GLY A 47 -2.60 11.62 29.40
CA GLY A 47 -3.52 11.66 30.54
C GLY A 47 -3.24 12.85 31.46
N ASP A 48 -4.10 13.02 32.46
CA ASP A 48 -3.95 14.07 33.48
C ASP A 48 -2.60 13.90 34.22
N GLY A 49 -1.80 14.96 34.26
CA GLY A 49 -0.46 14.92 34.87
C GLY A 49 0.67 14.45 33.95
N GLY A 50 0.40 14.28 32.64
CA GLY A 50 1.43 14.11 31.62
C GLY A 50 1.85 12.66 31.34
N SER A 51 1.17 11.67 31.92
CA SER A 51 1.39 10.26 31.61
C SER A 51 0.87 9.91 30.20
N LEU A 52 1.44 8.87 29.56
CA LEU A 52 0.93 8.36 28.29
C LEU A 52 0.02 7.15 28.55
N GLU A 53 -1.24 7.28 28.19
CA GLU A 53 -2.28 6.25 28.36
C GLU A 53 -2.66 5.63 27.02
N MET A 54 -2.92 4.32 27.04
CA MET A 54 -3.46 3.62 25.88
C MET A 54 -4.98 3.82 25.81
N THR A 55 -5.47 4.27 24.68
CA THR A 55 -6.90 4.42 24.42
C THR A 55 -7.29 3.80 23.08
N SER A 56 -8.58 3.54 22.92
CA SER A 56 -9.13 3.02 21.67
C SER A 56 -9.14 4.10 20.60
N LEU A 57 -8.75 3.71 19.39
CA LEU A 57 -8.93 4.50 18.18
C LEU A 57 -10.03 3.85 17.34
N ASN A 58 -11.03 4.62 16.93
CA ASN A 58 -11.95 4.23 15.87
C ASN A 58 -11.34 4.64 14.53
N LEU A 59 -11.07 3.67 13.65
CA LEU A 59 -10.33 3.97 12.42
C LEU A 59 -11.14 4.82 11.43
N ALA A 60 -12.47 4.84 11.55
CA ALA A 60 -13.33 5.69 10.74
C ALA A 60 -13.13 7.20 11.00
N ASP A 61 -12.57 7.56 12.17
CA ASP A 61 -12.28 8.95 12.55
C ASP A 61 -10.85 9.37 12.13
N ALA A 62 -10.10 8.46 11.50
CA ALA A 62 -8.73 8.70 11.07
C ALA A 62 -8.65 9.13 9.60
N SER A 63 -7.45 9.47 9.11
CA SER A 63 -7.25 9.85 7.70
C SER A 63 -7.64 8.73 6.73
N GLU A 64 -7.58 8.98 5.42
CA GLU A 64 -7.83 7.97 4.40
C GLU A 64 -6.67 6.97 4.24
N PHE A 65 -7.01 5.75 3.81
CA PHE A 65 -6.04 4.73 3.39
C PHE A 65 -5.85 4.84 1.88
N GLU A 66 -4.67 5.27 1.43
CA GLU A 66 -4.37 5.46 0.01
C GLU A 66 -3.39 4.39 -0.46
N VAL A 67 -3.64 3.81 -1.64
CA VAL A 67 -2.78 2.82 -2.28
C VAL A 67 -2.45 3.29 -3.70
N VAL A 68 -1.17 3.34 -4.04
CA VAL A 68 -0.68 3.58 -5.39
C VAL A 68 -0.26 2.26 -6.01
N PHE A 69 -0.84 1.91 -7.16
CA PHE A 69 -0.47 0.75 -7.97
C PHE A 69 0.41 1.19 -9.13
N LEU A 70 1.60 0.60 -9.26
CA LEU A 70 2.51 0.92 -10.35
C LEU A 70 2.13 0.16 -11.63
N ALA A 71 2.52 0.73 -12.78
CA ALA A 71 2.27 0.16 -14.10
C ALA A 71 2.95 -1.22 -14.31
N ASP A 72 3.91 -1.60 -13.46
CA ASP A 72 4.56 -2.91 -13.49
C ASP A 72 3.65 -4.05 -13.00
N ASN A 73 2.47 -3.74 -12.45
CA ASN A 73 1.50 -4.65 -11.84
C ASN A 73 2.09 -5.55 -10.73
N LYS A 74 3.19 -5.12 -10.11
CA LYS A 74 3.93 -5.87 -9.09
C LYS A 74 4.24 -5.02 -7.87
N THR A 75 4.37 -3.72 -8.04
CA THR A 75 4.74 -2.80 -6.97
C THR A 75 3.53 -1.99 -6.53
N VAL A 76 3.37 -1.84 -5.23
CA VAL A 76 2.38 -0.96 -4.62
C VAL A 76 3.01 -0.10 -3.54
N TYR A 77 2.38 1.03 -3.25
CA TYR A 77 2.72 1.86 -2.09
C TYR A 77 1.48 2.14 -1.27
N VAL A 78 1.59 1.97 0.05
CA VAL A 78 0.49 2.24 0.99
C VAL A 78 0.83 3.46 1.81
N LYS A 79 -0.10 4.41 1.88
CA LYS A 79 0.02 5.62 2.69
C LYS A 79 -0.49 5.35 4.10
N ASN A 80 0.30 5.74 5.11
CA ASN A 80 -0.06 5.69 6.52
C ASN A 80 -0.63 4.31 6.94
N PRO A 81 0.14 3.22 6.82
CA PRO A 81 -0.34 1.87 7.11
C PRO A 81 -0.80 1.67 8.57
N ILE A 82 -0.33 2.53 9.48
CA ILE A 82 -0.81 2.67 10.86
C ILE A 82 -1.08 4.14 11.12
N VAL A 83 -2.35 4.51 11.28
CA VAL A 83 -2.76 5.92 11.41
C VAL A 83 -2.59 6.49 12.83
N ALA A 84 -2.47 5.62 13.83
CA ALA A 84 -2.27 6.02 15.22
C ALA A 84 -0.87 6.60 15.44
N LEU A 85 -0.65 7.88 15.15
CA LEU A 85 0.53 8.61 15.62
C LEU A 85 0.13 9.62 16.70
N PRO A 86 0.97 9.82 17.73
CA PRO A 86 0.84 10.94 18.66
C PRO A 86 0.77 12.28 17.92
N GLU A 87 -0.07 13.20 18.41
CA GLU A 87 -0.21 14.56 17.86
C GLU A 87 1.12 15.32 17.81
N THR A 88 2.06 14.97 18.71
CA THR A 88 3.42 15.51 18.74
C THR A 88 4.26 15.17 17.50
N PHE A 89 3.80 14.27 16.63
CA PHE A 89 4.45 13.94 15.36
C PHE A 89 3.67 14.46 14.15
N SER A 90 2.88 15.53 14.33
CA SER A 90 2.01 16.15 13.32
C SER A 90 2.72 16.54 12.02
N ASP A 91 4.02 16.79 12.07
CA ASP A 91 4.80 17.27 10.94
C ASP A 91 5.07 16.17 9.88
N VAL A 92 4.76 14.91 10.21
CA VAL A 92 4.91 13.77 9.29
C VAL A 92 3.53 13.23 8.93
N SER A 93 2.84 13.95 8.04
CA SER A 93 1.48 13.61 7.59
C SER A 93 1.44 12.47 6.58
N ASP A 94 2.44 12.39 5.70
CA ASP A 94 2.46 11.48 4.56
C ASP A 94 3.63 10.50 4.70
N ARG A 95 3.30 9.24 5.04
CA ARG A 95 4.26 8.15 5.20
C ARG A 95 3.93 7.03 4.23
N TRP A 96 4.73 6.88 3.20
CA TRP A 96 4.55 5.83 2.21
C TRP A 96 5.43 4.62 2.52
N VAL A 97 4.85 3.44 2.44
CA VAL A 97 5.57 2.17 2.54
C VAL A 97 5.45 1.40 1.24
N LYS A 98 6.59 0.94 0.72
CA LYS A 98 6.65 0.10 -0.46
C LYS A 98 6.27 -1.34 -0.13
N GLY A 99 5.43 -1.93 -0.97
CA GLY A 99 5.11 -3.35 -0.95
C GLY A 99 5.11 -3.96 -2.35
N SER A 100 4.82 -5.26 -2.39
CA SER A 100 4.53 -6.00 -3.60
C SER A 100 3.05 -6.38 -3.67
N ILE A 101 2.57 -6.67 -4.86
CA ILE A 101 1.25 -7.27 -5.09
C ILE A 101 1.36 -8.49 -5.99
N GLU A 102 0.70 -9.58 -5.57
CA GLU A 102 0.53 -10.79 -6.37
C GLU A 102 -0.92 -11.26 -6.28
N GLY A 103 -1.59 -11.35 -7.43
CA GLY A 103 -3.02 -11.63 -7.47
C GLY A 103 -3.80 -10.57 -6.68
N ASN A 104 -4.44 -11.00 -5.59
CA ASN A 104 -5.22 -10.12 -4.72
C ASN A 104 -4.53 -9.83 -3.36
N LYS A 105 -3.24 -10.14 -3.22
CA LYS A 105 -2.52 -10.00 -1.96
C LYS A 105 -1.43 -8.94 -2.07
N ILE A 106 -1.53 -7.92 -1.22
CA ILE A 106 -0.46 -6.94 -0.99
C ILE A 106 0.42 -7.46 0.13
N THR A 107 1.74 -7.38 -0.04
CA THR A 107 2.73 -7.76 0.97
C THR A 107 3.70 -6.60 1.20
N ILE A 108 3.86 -6.17 2.45
CA ILE A 108 4.81 -5.14 2.88
C ILE A 108 5.80 -5.81 3.83
N PRO A 109 7.11 -5.72 3.57
CA PRO A 109 8.09 -6.40 4.40
C PRO A 109 8.02 -5.95 5.86
N HIS A 110 8.17 -6.91 6.78
CA HIS A 110 8.36 -6.64 8.19
C HIS A 110 9.51 -5.64 8.41
N ARG A 111 9.36 -4.75 9.40
CA ARG A 111 10.32 -3.66 9.70
C ARG A 111 10.50 -2.67 8.55
N SER A 112 9.48 -2.44 7.73
CA SER A 112 9.48 -1.27 6.85
C SER A 112 9.41 0.02 7.68
N LEU A 113 10.33 0.96 7.42
CA LEU A 113 10.43 2.23 8.13
C LEU A 113 9.22 3.13 7.81
N ILE A 114 8.55 3.62 8.84
CA ILE A 114 7.38 4.49 8.71
C ILE A 114 7.60 5.88 9.29
N LEU A 115 8.53 6.06 10.23
CA LEU A 115 8.86 7.35 10.81
C LEU A 115 10.34 7.38 11.21
N SER A 116 11.00 8.51 10.96
CA SER A 116 12.34 8.80 11.44
C SER A 116 12.37 10.26 11.85
N ILE A 117 12.65 10.53 13.11
CA ILE A 117 12.68 11.90 13.67
C ILE A 117 13.95 12.12 14.46
N LYS A 118 14.43 13.36 14.46
CA LYS A 118 15.44 13.80 15.41
C LYS A 118 14.76 14.22 16.71
N THR A 119 15.22 13.66 17.81
CA THR A 119 14.81 14.06 19.15
C THR A 119 15.53 15.35 19.57
N ASP A 120 15.05 16.01 20.63
CA ASP A 120 15.69 17.21 21.21
C ASP A 120 17.13 16.96 21.68
N GLN A 121 17.53 15.69 21.84
CA GLN A 121 18.88 15.27 22.22
C GLN A 121 19.77 14.93 20.99
N ASP A 122 19.35 15.33 19.78
CA ASP A 122 20.00 15.02 18.48
C ASP A 122 20.16 13.52 18.19
N GLN A 123 19.41 12.67 18.90
CA GLN A 123 19.30 11.24 18.59
C GLN A 123 18.24 11.03 17.53
N THR A 124 18.48 10.09 16.61
CA THR A 124 17.48 9.69 15.62
C THR A 124 16.63 8.56 16.19
N LEU A 125 15.32 8.77 16.26
CA LEU A 125 14.34 7.74 16.57
C LEU A 125 13.74 7.22 15.27
N ASN A 126 14.01 5.95 14.97
CA ASN A 126 13.38 5.22 13.87
C ASN A 126 12.23 4.36 14.40
N ILE A 127 11.09 4.43 13.71
CA ILE A 127 9.92 3.61 13.98
C ILE A 127 9.56 2.85 12.72
N TYR A 128 9.37 1.55 12.90
CA TYR A 128 9.02 0.60 11.85
C TYR A 128 7.63 0.02 12.09
N MET A 129 7.17 -0.82 11.18
CA MET A 129 5.92 -1.57 11.32
C MET A 129 6.17 -3.07 11.50
N GLY A 130 5.38 -3.70 12.37
CA GLY A 130 5.38 -5.15 12.56
C GLY A 130 4.21 -5.64 13.39
N TYR A 131 3.95 -6.95 13.37
CA TYR A 131 2.85 -7.52 14.13
C TYR A 131 3.23 -7.80 15.58
N TYR A 132 2.27 -7.55 16.46
CA TYR A 132 2.25 -8.01 17.84
C TYR A 132 1.06 -8.95 18.06
N GLY A 133 1.27 -9.99 18.85
CA GLY A 133 0.22 -10.86 19.35
C GLY A 133 -0.17 -10.45 20.78
N ILE A 134 -1.47 -10.43 21.06
CA ILE A 134 -2.04 -10.14 22.37
C ILE A 134 -2.79 -11.37 22.86
N GLU A 135 -2.35 -11.91 23.99
CA GLU A 135 -2.95 -13.07 24.65
C GLU A 135 -2.88 -12.88 26.16
N ASN A 136 -3.95 -13.19 26.89
CA ASN A 136 -4.00 -13.04 28.36
C ASN A 136 -3.57 -11.64 28.86
N ASN A 137 -3.97 -10.59 28.14
CA ASN A 137 -3.59 -9.19 28.38
C ASN A 137 -2.08 -8.90 28.33
N GLN A 138 -1.30 -9.80 27.73
CA GLN A 138 0.13 -9.60 27.49
C GLN A 138 0.37 -9.49 25.98
N ALA A 139 1.18 -8.50 25.60
CA ALA A 139 1.58 -8.28 24.22
C ALA A 139 3.00 -8.80 23.99
N SER A 140 3.23 -9.47 22.86
CA SER A 140 4.54 -9.98 22.47
C SER A 140 4.76 -9.81 20.97
N PRO A 141 6.01 -9.58 20.52
CA PRO A 141 6.32 -9.58 19.09
C PRO A 141 5.84 -10.87 18.43
N CYS A 142 5.35 -10.76 17.19
CA CYS A 142 5.02 -11.96 16.42
C CYS A 142 6.28 -12.81 16.21
N SER A 143 6.20 -14.10 16.54
CA SER A 143 7.28 -15.07 16.37
C SER A 143 6.75 -16.33 15.68
N PRO A 144 7.27 -16.70 14.49
CA PRO A 144 8.27 -15.96 13.72
C PRO A 144 7.77 -14.57 13.29
N THR A 145 8.70 -13.68 12.98
CA THR A 145 8.35 -12.42 12.34
C THR A 145 7.81 -12.70 10.94
N VAL A 146 6.81 -11.93 10.52
CA VAL A 146 6.14 -12.10 9.23
C VAL A 146 5.86 -10.75 8.62
N ASP A 147 5.84 -10.72 7.29
CA ASP A 147 5.46 -9.56 6.51
C ASP A 147 4.00 -9.18 6.72
N VAL A 148 3.72 -7.89 6.56
CA VAL A 148 2.38 -7.33 6.69
C VAL A 148 1.63 -7.61 5.41
N THR A 149 0.45 -8.22 5.52
CA THR A 149 -0.34 -8.61 4.35
C THR A 149 -1.72 -8.00 4.38
N TYR A 150 -2.19 -7.64 3.18
CA TYR A 150 -3.56 -7.21 2.96
C TYR A 150 -4.18 -8.04 1.85
N THR A 151 -5.45 -8.39 2.01
CA THR A 151 -6.23 -9.10 0.99
C THR A 151 -7.24 -8.16 0.33
N ILE A 152 -7.19 -8.09 -1.00
CA ILE A 152 -8.15 -7.36 -1.83
C ILE A 152 -9.31 -8.30 -2.20
N ASN A 153 -10.53 -7.83 -2.02
CA ASN A 153 -11.75 -8.51 -2.46
C ASN A 153 -12.75 -7.48 -3.01
N GLY A 154 -12.74 -7.31 -4.34
CA GLY A 154 -13.49 -6.25 -5.01
C GLY A 154 -13.06 -4.87 -4.51
N ASP A 155 -14.02 -4.10 -4.01
CA ASP A 155 -13.82 -2.75 -3.49
C ASP A 155 -13.31 -2.70 -2.05
N LYS A 156 -12.92 -3.84 -1.47
CA LYS A 156 -12.46 -3.92 -0.08
C LYS A 156 -11.03 -4.44 0.00
N ILE A 157 -10.24 -3.84 0.88
CA ILE A 157 -8.96 -4.35 1.35
C ILE A 157 -9.12 -4.71 2.83
N THR A 158 -8.59 -5.86 3.25
CA THR A 158 -8.58 -6.27 4.67
C THR A 158 -7.14 -6.42 5.14
N LEU A 159 -6.81 -5.88 6.32
CA LEU A 159 -5.55 -6.16 7.01
C LEU A 159 -5.57 -7.59 7.53
N ASP A 160 -4.69 -8.45 7.01
CA ASP A 160 -4.68 -9.86 7.39
C ASP A 160 -4.06 -10.07 8.78
N ALA A 161 -4.51 -11.12 9.45
CA ALA A 161 -3.88 -11.62 10.68
C ALA A 161 -2.84 -12.70 10.34
N PRO A 162 -1.66 -12.72 10.99
CA PRO A 162 -0.69 -13.81 10.89
C PRO A 162 -1.24 -15.19 11.28
N GLY A 163 -2.24 -15.22 12.16
CA GLY A 163 -2.81 -16.42 12.74
C GLY A 163 -4.21 -16.20 13.31
N THR A 164 -4.76 -17.24 13.93
CA THR A 164 -6.11 -17.24 14.53
C THR A 164 -6.10 -17.70 15.99
N ASP A 165 -4.92 -18.00 16.52
CA ASP A 165 -4.68 -18.47 17.88
C ASP A 165 -4.82 -17.36 18.93
N LYS A 166 -4.62 -16.10 18.53
CA LYS A 166 -4.71 -14.92 19.41
C LYS A 166 -5.09 -13.67 18.63
N VAL A 167 -5.25 -12.57 19.34
CA VAL A 167 -5.49 -11.27 18.73
C VAL A 167 -4.17 -10.75 18.17
N TYR A 168 -4.18 -10.32 16.92
CA TYR A 168 -3.04 -9.67 16.29
C TYR A 168 -3.32 -8.20 16.05
N VAL A 169 -2.26 -7.39 16.17
CA VAL A 169 -2.28 -5.97 15.84
C VAL A 169 -1.07 -5.65 14.96
N LEU A 170 -1.28 -4.83 13.94
CA LEU A 170 -0.21 -4.19 13.20
C LEU A 170 0.23 -2.96 14.00
N SER A 171 1.50 -2.88 14.39
CA SER A 171 1.98 -1.87 15.33
C SER A 171 3.23 -1.15 14.87
N CYS A 172 3.38 0.08 15.38
CA CYS A 172 4.66 0.77 15.44
C CYS A 172 5.60 -0.01 16.38
N ILE A 173 6.84 -0.23 15.93
CA ILE A 173 7.89 -0.95 16.66
C ILE A 173 9.23 -0.23 16.55
N GLY A 174 10.09 -0.38 17.58
CA GLY A 174 11.46 0.14 17.59
C GLY A 174 12.45 -0.76 16.85
N GLU A 175 13.73 -0.34 16.82
CA GLU A 175 14.83 -1.10 16.21
C GLU A 175 15.07 -2.46 16.88
N ASP A 176 14.70 -2.61 18.14
CA ASP A 176 14.78 -3.84 18.95
C ASP A 176 13.43 -4.60 19.00
N ASP A 177 12.52 -4.28 18.09
CA ASP A 177 11.13 -4.74 18.04
C ASP A 177 10.28 -4.30 19.24
N SER A 178 10.75 -3.38 20.09
CA SER A 178 9.97 -2.86 21.22
C SER A 178 8.64 -2.26 20.79
N TRP A 179 7.60 -2.50 21.60
CA TRP A 179 6.24 -2.11 21.26
C TRP A 179 5.95 -0.63 21.56
N PHE A 180 5.68 0.17 20.52
CA PHE A 180 5.23 1.56 20.68
C PHE A 180 3.71 1.69 20.92
N ARG A 181 2.96 0.58 20.96
CA ARG A 181 1.53 0.47 21.32
C ARG A 181 0.55 1.20 20.40
N MET A 182 1.04 1.98 19.47
CA MET A 182 0.30 2.59 18.37
C MET A 182 0.01 1.53 17.31
N SER A 183 -1.25 1.15 17.16
CA SER A 183 -1.58 -0.06 16.40
C SER A 183 -2.95 -0.02 15.72
N GLU A 184 -3.13 -0.86 14.70
CA GLU A 184 -4.44 -1.21 14.10
C GLU A 184 -4.71 -2.70 14.34
N TYR A 185 -5.94 -3.05 14.74
CA TYR A 185 -6.31 -4.45 14.89
C TYR A 185 -6.44 -5.13 13.53
N THR A 186 -5.92 -6.35 13.41
CA THR A 186 -6.09 -7.16 12.19
C THR A 186 -7.56 -7.45 11.94
N GLY A 187 -7.96 -7.55 10.69
CA GLY A 187 -9.36 -7.54 10.26
C GLY A 187 -9.93 -6.14 10.04
N ALA A 188 -9.13 -5.07 10.21
CA ALA A 188 -9.47 -3.74 9.72
C ALA A 188 -9.79 -3.80 8.22
N VAL A 189 -10.84 -3.10 7.80
CA VAL A 189 -11.36 -3.09 6.43
C VAL A 189 -11.23 -1.68 5.86
N TYR A 190 -10.71 -1.61 4.65
CA TYR A 190 -10.57 -0.38 3.87
C TYR A 190 -11.49 -0.50 2.65
N THR A 191 -12.52 0.33 2.57
CA THR A 191 -13.53 0.28 1.50
C THR A 191 -13.27 1.39 0.49
N LEU A 192 -13.23 1.05 -0.80
CA LEU A 192 -12.92 1.98 -1.88
C LEU A 192 -13.88 3.17 -1.85
N ASN A 193 -13.30 4.36 -1.75
CA ASN A 193 -14.03 5.61 -1.88
C ASN A 193 -13.93 6.07 -3.33
N GLN A 194 -14.99 5.87 -4.10
CA GLN A 194 -15.02 6.21 -5.53
C GLN A 194 -14.98 7.72 -5.79
N GLU A 195 -15.44 8.54 -4.84
CA GLU A 195 -15.45 10.01 -4.97
C GLU A 195 -14.05 10.60 -4.77
N LYS A 196 -13.28 10.05 -3.81
CA LYS A 196 -11.90 10.47 -3.51
C LYS A 196 -10.86 9.81 -4.41
N THR A 197 -11.19 8.66 -4.99
CA THR A 197 -10.35 8.00 -5.97
C THR A 197 -10.38 8.79 -7.27
N ALA A 198 -9.25 9.38 -7.65
CA ALA A 198 -9.14 10.11 -8.90
C ALA A 198 -9.46 9.17 -10.08
N ASN A 199 -10.54 9.47 -10.79
CA ASN A 199 -10.90 8.80 -12.06
C ASN A 199 -10.12 9.40 -13.25
N ASP A 200 -9.30 10.40 -12.99
CA ASP A 200 -8.61 11.17 -14.02
C ASP A 200 -7.26 10.56 -14.37
N ILE A 201 -6.95 10.55 -15.67
CA ILE A 201 -5.59 10.35 -16.18
C ILE A 201 -4.77 11.57 -15.74
N THR A 202 -4.08 11.47 -14.61
CA THR A 202 -3.29 12.57 -14.04
C THR A 202 -1.93 12.75 -14.70
N SER A 203 -1.47 11.74 -15.45
CA SER A 203 -0.24 11.83 -16.22
C SER A 203 -0.36 11.13 -17.57
N VAL A 204 0.19 11.77 -18.60
CA VAL A 204 0.47 11.15 -19.89
C VAL A 204 1.93 10.71 -19.82
N GLU A 205 2.25 9.48 -20.25
CA GLU A 205 3.64 9.03 -20.30
C GLU A 205 4.53 10.08 -20.99
N LYS A 206 5.73 10.30 -20.45
CA LYS A 206 6.75 11.15 -21.10
C LYS A 206 6.99 10.63 -22.51
N GLU A 207 7.26 11.54 -23.46
CA GLU A 207 7.50 11.13 -24.85
C GLU A 207 8.57 10.03 -24.91
N ASN A 208 8.19 8.90 -25.51
CA ASN A 208 9.14 7.82 -25.73
C ASN A 208 10.15 8.26 -26.80
N ASN A 209 11.42 8.36 -26.39
CA ASN A 209 12.56 8.73 -27.25
C ASN A 209 13.12 7.53 -28.04
N ALA A 210 12.60 6.33 -27.83
CA ALA A 210 12.98 5.15 -28.59
C ALA A 210 12.62 5.32 -30.08
N GLN A 211 13.36 4.64 -30.95
CA GLN A 211 13.12 4.68 -32.39
C GLN A 211 11.79 3.99 -32.73
N ALA A 212 10.95 4.64 -33.53
CA ALA A 212 9.77 4.00 -34.12
C ALA A 212 10.19 2.92 -35.13
N ILE A 213 9.74 1.69 -34.93
CA ILE A 213 10.07 0.53 -35.78
C ILE A 213 8.86 0.00 -36.56
N GLY A 214 7.66 0.52 -36.32
CA GLY A 214 6.48 0.11 -37.06
C GLY A 214 5.26 0.96 -36.75
N GLU A 215 4.36 1.04 -37.74
CA GLU A 215 3.10 1.75 -37.64
C GLU A 215 1.96 0.82 -38.08
N THR A 216 0.81 0.91 -37.42
CA THR A 216 -0.40 0.19 -37.81
C THR A 216 -1.61 1.10 -37.60
N TYR A 217 -2.61 0.97 -38.44
CA TYR A 217 -3.82 1.80 -38.39
C TYR A 217 -5.04 0.94 -38.08
N TYR A 218 -5.96 1.50 -37.33
CA TYR A 218 -7.23 0.89 -36.97
C TYR A 218 -8.36 1.90 -37.17
N ASP A 219 -9.54 1.42 -37.52
CA ASP A 219 -10.74 2.23 -37.40
C ASP A 219 -11.20 2.34 -35.93
N LEU A 220 -12.24 3.13 -35.69
CA LEU A 220 -12.80 3.33 -34.34
C LEU A 220 -13.45 2.07 -33.75
N SER A 221 -13.64 1.02 -34.57
CA SER A 221 -14.14 -0.29 -34.13
C SER A 221 -13.01 -1.29 -33.87
N GLY A 222 -11.75 -0.87 -33.97
CA GLY A 222 -10.57 -1.70 -33.73
C GLY A 222 -10.21 -2.63 -34.89
N ARG A 223 -10.81 -2.47 -36.08
CA ARG A 223 -10.43 -3.26 -37.26
C ARG A 223 -9.15 -2.70 -37.86
N LYS A 224 -8.17 -3.58 -38.10
CA LYS A 224 -6.90 -3.20 -38.72
C LYS A 224 -7.13 -2.73 -40.16
N LEU A 225 -6.52 -1.60 -40.50
CA LEU A 225 -6.53 -1.00 -41.83
C LEU A 225 -5.17 -1.24 -42.50
N SER A 226 -5.17 -1.40 -43.82
CA SER A 226 -3.94 -1.47 -44.63
C SER A 226 -3.26 -0.11 -44.73
N GLU A 227 -4.04 0.96 -44.68
CA GLU A 227 -3.61 2.35 -44.78
C GLU A 227 -4.60 3.28 -44.05
N PRO A 228 -4.22 4.52 -43.71
CA PRO A 228 -5.14 5.49 -43.12
C PRO A 228 -6.27 5.84 -44.08
N THR A 229 -7.52 5.76 -43.62
CA THR A 229 -8.69 6.21 -44.39
C THR A 229 -8.98 7.68 -44.12
N LYS A 230 -9.67 8.34 -45.05
CA LYS A 230 -10.21 9.69 -44.84
C LYS A 230 -11.04 9.75 -43.56
N GLY A 231 -10.83 10.78 -42.75
CA GLY A 231 -11.44 10.93 -41.43
C GLY A 231 -10.53 10.48 -40.29
N VAL A 232 -11.12 9.96 -39.21
CA VAL A 232 -10.40 9.61 -37.98
C VAL A 232 -9.98 8.14 -38.01
N THR A 233 -8.70 7.88 -37.76
CA THR A 233 -8.14 6.55 -37.52
C THR A 233 -7.33 6.54 -36.23
N ILE A 234 -7.12 5.36 -35.66
CA ILE A 234 -6.18 5.15 -34.55
C ILE A 234 -4.87 4.62 -35.14
N LYS A 235 -3.80 5.40 -35.02
CA LYS A 235 -2.44 5.00 -35.39
C LYS A 235 -1.73 4.44 -34.16
N THR A 236 -1.28 3.20 -34.23
CA THR A 236 -0.41 2.60 -33.22
C THR A 236 1.03 2.63 -33.74
N ILE A 237 1.94 3.19 -32.95
CA ILE A 237 3.38 3.24 -33.20
C ILE A 237 4.03 2.21 -32.28
N LYS A 238 4.82 1.30 -32.84
CA LYS A 238 5.66 0.36 -32.09
C LYS A 238 7.09 0.88 -32.04
N TYR A 239 7.68 0.87 -30.86
CA TYR A 239 9.04 1.33 -30.62
C TYR A 239 10.03 0.16 -30.50
N SER A 240 11.33 0.46 -30.70
CA SER A 240 12.41 -0.52 -30.66
C SER A 240 12.59 -1.21 -29.30
N ASP A 241 12.13 -0.57 -28.22
CA ASP A 241 12.12 -1.10 -26.86
C ASP A 241 10.94 -2.05 -26.58
N GLY A 242 10.06 -2.25 -27.56
CA GLY A 242 8.88 -3.11 -27.48
C GLY A 242 7.61 -2.42 -27.01
N THR A 243 7.68 -1.17 -26.55
CA THR A 243 6.50 -0.37 -26.15
C THR A 243 5.68 0.08 -27.36
N GLN A 244 4.45 0.54 -27.11
CA GLN A 244 3.55 1.04 -28.15
C GLN A 244 2.82 2.30 -27.70
N LYS A 245 2.60 3.23 -28.64
CA LYS A 245 1.78 4.44 -28.44
C LYS A 245 0.63 4.45 -29.42
N ALA A 246 -0.59 4.71 -28.94
CA ALA A 246 -1.75 4.94 -29.80
C ALA A 246 -2.02 6.45 -29.91
N VAL A 247 -2.15 6.96 -31.14
CA VAL A 247 -2.48 8.36 -31.41
C VAL A 247 -3.64 8.43 -32.39
N LYS A 248 -4.52 9.41 -32.18
CA LYS A 248 -5.53 9.79 -33.17
C LYS A 248 -4.82 10.36 -34.41
N SER A 249 -5.12 9.82 -35.58
CA SER A 249 -4.67 10.33 -36.88
C SER A 249 -5.87 10.83 -37.68
N ILE A 250 -5.76 12.02 -38.27
CA ILE A 250 -6.84 12.63 -39.06
C ILE A 250 -6.32 12.85 -40.48
N SER A 251 -6.84 12.07 -41.42
CA SER A 251 -6.51 12.17 -42.83
C SER A 251 -7.59 12.95 -43.57
N LYS A 252 -7.20 13.93 -44.40
CA LYS A 252 -8.12 14.79 -45.18
C LYS A 252 -8.61 14.12 -46.46
#